data_AF-A0A1Z9I0B8-F1
#
_entry.id   AF-A0A1Z9I0B8-F1
#
_cell.length_a   1.000
_cell.length_b   1.000
_cell.length_c   1.000
_cell.angle_alpha   90.00
_cell.angle_beta   90.00
_cell.angle_gamma   90.00
#
_symmetry.space_group_name_H-M   'P 1'
#
loop_
_entity.id
_entity.type
_entity.pdbx_description
1 polymer ?
#
loop_
_entity_poly.entity_id
_entity_poly.type
_entity_poly.pdbx_seq_one_letter_code
_entity_poly.pdbx_strand_id
1 'polypeptide(L)'
;MKELTVQQIEHNWKKLRDIIQNTFDDDRLINLNKMYDYFEDRMCMAPASGKEHYHYAHVGGYVEHVLHIIDYSQQIKGTWEKNGATINFTDEELIFAALHHDLGKVGDLEHDYYIPQDSDWHRKNQGSLFKHNPKIEYMTVTDRALWLLQHFGVTMTQNEFIGLRLTDGMYEDANKAYYISYVPERQLRSNIAYILHQADMLATHVEYDEWKRGELEEEQKVQHSVDKIKEAATNDEISEQLSEKSKDLFEELFGETS
;
A
#
# COMPACT_ATOMS: atom_id res chain seq x y z
N MET A 1 6.21 -12.37 -4.81
CA MET A 1 5.32 -11.25 -4.38
C MET A 1 5.06 -11.31 -2.88
N LYS A 2 5.19 -10.18 -2.17
CA LYS A 2 4.87 -10.10 -0.74
C LYS A 2 3.38 -10.40 -0.52
N GLU A 3 3.09 -11.32 0.39
CA GLU A 3 1.75 -11.64 0.85
C GLU A 3 1.72 -11.54 2.37
N LEU A 4 0.76 -10.78 2.90
CA LEU A 4 0.55 -10.69 4.33
C LEU A 4 -0.22 -11.92 4.83
N THR A 5 0.19 -12.46 5.97
CA THR A 5 -0.63 -13.46 6.67
C THR A 5 -1.88 -12.80 7.26
N VAL A 6 -2.91 -13.62 7.52
CA VAL A 6 -4.13 -13.15 8.20
C VAL A 6 -3.78 -12.45 9.53
N GLN A 7 -2.84 -13.00 10.29
CA GLN A 7 -2.42 -12.41 11.57
C GLN A 7 -1.72 -11.05 11.38
N GLN A 8 -0.98 -10.86 10.28
CA GLN A 8 -0.37 -9.56 9.97
C GLN A 8 -1.43 -8.53 9.60
N ILE A 9 -2.44 -8.93 8.81
CA ILE A 9 -3.57 -8.05 8.44
C ILE A 9 -4.34 -7.63 9.70
N GLU A 10 -4.72 -8.59 10.55
CA GLU A 10 -5.41 -8.32 11.83
C GLU A 10 -4.58 -7.40 12.74
N HIS A 11 -3.27 -7.64 12.83
CA HIS A 11 -2.37 -6.82 13.62
C HIS A 11 -2.29 -5.38 13.10
N ASN A 12 -2.13 -5.22 11.78
CA ASN A 12 -2.06 -3.91 11.13
C ASN A 12 -3.37 -3.15 11.30
N TRP A 13 -4.51 -3.81 11.11
CA TRP A 13 -5.82 -3.20 11.35
C TRP A 13 -5.99 -2.74 12.79
N LYS A 14 -5.65 -3.61 13.76
CA LYS A 14 -5.68 -3.23 15.18
C LYS A 14 -4.81 -2.02 15.46
N LYS A 15 -3.59 -1.98 14.92
CA LYS A 15 -2.68 -0.83 15.07
C LYS A 15 -3.29 0.45 14.50
N LEU A 16 -3.94 0.38 13.33
CA LEU A 16 -4.63 1.52 12.73
C LEU A 16 -5.79 2.00 13.62
N ARG A 17 -6.62 1.07 14.12
CA ARG A 17 -7.72 1.39 15.05
C ARG A 17 -7.22 2.01 16.35
N ASP A 18 -6.14 1.49 16.91
CA ASP A 18 -5.51 2.04 18.11
C ASP A 18 -5.00 3.47 17.86
N ILE A 19 -4.43 3.77 16.68
CA ILE A 19 -4.05 5.15 16.33
C ILE A 19 -5.28 6.06 16.29
N ILE A 20 -6.37 5.65 15.66
CA ILE A 20 -7.61 6.44 15.58
C ILE A 20 -8.14 6.74 16.99
N GLN A 21 -8.24 5.72 17.84
CA GLN A 21 -8.76 5.85 19.21
C GLN A 21 -7.91 6.73 20.11
N ASN A 22 -6.59 6.76 19.89
CA ASN A 22 -5.67 7.53 20.71
C ASN A 22 -5.42 8.95 20.19
N THR A 23 -5.82 9.25 18.94
CA THR A 23 -5.52 10.53 18.29
C THR A 23 -6.73 11.48 18.29
N PHE A 24 -7.94 10.95 18.13
CA PHE A 24 -9.15 11.76 17.98
C PHE A 24 -10.11 11.58 19.15
N ASP A 25 -10.98 12.56 19.38
CA ASP A 25 -11.98 12.54 20.44
C ASP A 25 -13.38 12.98 19.95
N ASP A 26 -14.34 12.97 20.89
CA ASP A 26 -15.70 13.50 20.73
C ASP A 26 -16.44 13.00 19.46
N ASP A 27 -17.25 13.88 18.84
CA ASP A 27 -18.06 13.57 17.67
C ASP A 27 -17.19 13.15 16.46
N ARG A 28 -15.96 13.66 16.37
CA ARG A 28 -15.02 13.31 15.30
C ARG A 28 -14.62 11.84 15.41
N LEU A 29 -14.24 11.37 16.60
CA LEU A 29 -13.91 9.98 16.86
C LEU A 29 -15.11 9.05 16.61
N ILE A 30 -16.31 9.46 16.99
CA ILE A 30 -17.53 8.67 16.75
C ILE A 30 -17.77 8.50 15.24
N ASN A 31 -17.67 9.59 14.47
CA ASN A 31 -17.88 9.57 13.03
C ASN A 31 -16.79 8.80 12.28
N LEU A 32 -15.53 8.92 12.73
CA LEU A 32 -14.43 8.12 12.20
C LEU A 32 -14.66 6.64 12.45
N ASN A 33 -14.99 6.23 13.69
CA ASN A 33 -15.26 4.82 13.98
C ASN A 33 -16.42 4.27 13.14
N LYS A 34 -17.48 5.04 12.95
CA LYS A 34 -18.59 4.66 12.06
C LYS A 34 -18.11 4.41 10.62
N MET A 35 -17.23 5.25 10.08
CA MET A 35 -16.65 5.07 8.75
C MET A 35 -15.74 3.83 8.67
N TYR A 36 -14.84 3.68 9.65
CA TYR A 36 -13.90 2.56 9.71
C TYR A 36 -14.59 1.22 9.93
N ASP A 37 -15.66 1.17 10.73
CA ASP A 37 -16.50 -0.03 10.90
C ASP A 37 -17.23 -0.36 9.58
N TYR A 38 -17.72 0.66 8.86
CA TYR A 38 -18.42 0.44 7.58
C TYR A 38 -17.50 -0.15 6.50
N PHE A 39 -16.23 0.28 6.46
CA PHE A 39 -15.27 -0.15 5.45
C PHE A 39 -14.32 -1.25 5.90
N GLU A 40 -14.44 -1.77 7.12
CA GLU A 40 -13.47 -2.67 7.76
C GLU A 40 -13.04 -3.84 6.86
N ASP A 41 -13.99 -4.66 6.43
CA ASP A 41 -13.72 -5.84 5.59
C ASP A 41 -12.96 -5.47 4.32
N ARG A 42 -13.28 -4.31 3.74
CA ARG A 42 -12.69 -3.84 2.49
C ARG A 42 -11.30 -3.23 2.72
N MET A 43 -11.14 -2.37 3.71
CA MET A 43 -9.85 -1.73 4.03
C MET A 43 -8.80 -2.77 4.38
N CYS A 44 -9.16 -3.78 5.18
CA CYS A 44 -8.26 -4.85 5.59
C CYS A 44 -7.71 -5.65 4.41
N MET A 45 -8.46 -5.75 3.31
CA MET A 45 -8.11 -6.59 2.16
C MET A 45 -7.61 -5.78 0.95
N ALA A 46 -7.86 -4.46 0.93
CA ALA A 46 -7.53 -3.61 -0.20
C ALA A 46 -6.01 -3.53 -0.45
N PRO A 47 -5.58 -3.54 -1.72
CA PRO A 47 -4.20 -3.23 -2.09
C PRO A 47 -3.96 -1.72 -2.11
N ALA A 48 -2.72 -1.29 -1.88
CA ALA A 48 -2.34 0.13 -1.99
C ALA A 48 -2.21 0.60 -3.45
N SER A 49 -1.90 -0.31 -4.36
CA SER A 49 -1.77 -0.02 -5.79
C SER A 49 -2.10 -1.23 -6.69
N GLY A 50 -2.20 -0.99 -7.99
CA GLY A 50 -2.61 -2.00 -8.96
C GLY A 50 -1.48 -2.77 -9.66
N LYS A 51 -0.21 -2.37 -9.48
CA LYS A 51 0.92 -2.99 -10.17
C LYS A 51 1.98 -3.48 -9.20
N GLU A 52 2.55 -4.65 -9.45
CA GLU A 52 3.50 -5.33 -8.56
C GLU A 52 4.71 -4.47 -8.14
N HIS A 53 5.19 -3.60 -9.04
CA HIS A 53 6.32 -2.71 -8.81
C HIS A 53 5.92 -1.30 -8.35
N TYR A 54 4.65 -1.11 -7.98
CA TYR A 54 4.20 0.08 -7.25
C TYR A 54 4.06 -0.27 -5.76
N HIS A 55 3.79 0.72 -4.92
CA HIS A 55 3.65 0.53 -3.48
C HIS A 55 2.60 -0.51 -3.12
N TYR A 56 3.02 -1.55 -2.39
CA TYR A 56 2.19 -2.59 -1.79
C TYR A 56 0.95 -2.99 -2.59
N ALA A 57 1.18 -3.42 -3.84
CA ALA A 57 0.17 -4.05 -4.68
C ALA A 57 -0.11 -5.51 -4.26
N HIS A 58 -0.52 -5.71 -3.01
CA HIS A 58 -0.94 -7.01 -2.48
C HIS A 58 -2.11 -6.83 -1.51
N VAL A 59 -2.80 -7.92 -1.20
CA VAL A 59 -3.89 -7.94 -0.22
C VAL A 59 -3.41 -7.40 1.13
N GLY A 60 -4.19 -6.48 1.72
CA GLY A 60 -3.86 -5.77 2.96
C GLY A 60 -2.78 -4.70 2.82
N GLY A 61 -2.29 -4.44 1.61
CA GLY A 61 -1.27 -3.43 1.34
C GLY A 61 -1.72 -2.00 1.64
N TYR A 62 -3.02 -1.70 1.52
CA TYR A 62 -3.57 -0.36 1.82
C TYR A 62 -3.30 0.05 3.27
N VAL A 63 -3.67 -0.79 4.23
CA VAL A 63 -3.46 -0.48 5.66
C VAL A 63 -1.97 -0.45 6.00
N GLU A 64 -1.18 -1.39 5.45
CA GLU A 64 0.27 -1.40 5.67
C GLU A 64 0.93 -0.10 5.20
N HIS A 65 0.58 0.36 3.99
CA HIS A 65 1.06 1.61 3.42
C HIS A 65 0.67 2.82 4.29
N VAL A 66 -0.61 2.95 4.67
CA VAL A 66 -1.10 4.05 5.52
C VAL A 66 -0.33 4.11 6.85
N LEU A 67 -0.05 2.96 7.47
CA LEU A 67 0.75 2.90 8.70
C LEU A 67 2.19 3.41 8.51
N HIS A 68 2.81 3.16 7.36
CA HIS A 68 4.11 3.73 7.03
C HIS A 68 4.04 5.24 6.84
N ILE A 69 3.02 5.78 6.18
CA ILE A 69 2.86 7.23 6.03
C ILE A 69 2.72 7.92 7.39
N ILE A 70 1.95 7.33 8.31
CA ILE A 70 1.81 7.86 9.68
C ILE A 70 3.16 7.85 10.41
N ASP A 71 3.95 6.77 10.31
CA ASP A 71 5.26 6.68 10.95
C ASP A 71 6.27 7.66 10.33
N TYR A 72 6.41 7.64 9.01
CA TYR A 72 7.38 8.45 8.28
C TYR A 72 7.06 9.95 8.36
N SER A 73 5.79 10.34 8.33
CA SER A 73 5.42 11.75 8.49
C SER A 73 5.88 12.32 9.84
N GLN A 74 5.82 11.53 10.91
CA GLN A 74 6.33 11.94 12.23
C GLN A 74 7.87 12.05 12.24
N GLN A 75 8.58 11.10 11.61
CA GLN A 75 10.04 11.16 11.49
C GLN A 75 10.51 12.35 10.65
N ILE A 76 9.84 12.62 9.53
CA ILE A 76 10.12 13.76 8.65
C ILE A 76 9.80 15.06 9.38
N LYS A 77 8.67 15.15 10.09
CA LYS A 77 8.36 16.30 10.95
C LYS A 77 9.50 16.59 11.93
N GLY A 78 9.98 15.57 12.64
CA GLY A 78 11.10 15.71 13.57
C GLY A 78 12.40 16.17 12.88
N THR A 79 12.63 15.76 11.63
CA THR A 79 13.75 16.25 10.83
C THR A 79 13.61 17.73 10.49
N TRP A 80 12.41 18.18 10.10
CA TRP A 80 12.13 19.60 9.84
C TRP A 80 12.29 20.45 11.10
N GLU A 81 11.74 20.00 12.23
CA GLU A 81 11.87 20.66 13.54
C GLU A 81 13.32 20.83 13.95
N LYS A 82 14.13 19.75 13.85
CA LYS A 82 15.55 19.77 14.18
C LYS A 82 16.36 20.78 13.35
N ASN A 83 15.91 21.08 12.13
CA ASN A 83 16.54 22.05 11.24
C ASN A 83 15.93 23.46 11.33
N GLY A 84 15.07 23.72 12.33
CA GLY A 84 14.52 25.05 12.62
C GLY A 84 13.31 25.44 11.76
N ALA A 85 12.66 24.48 11.10
CA ALA A 85 11.42 24.76 10.39
C ALA A 85 10.29 25.13 11.35
N THR A 86 9.39 26.00 10.90
CA THR A 86 8.16 26.29 11.64
C THR A 86 7.17 25.14 11.48
N ILE A 87 6.77 24.52 12.60
CA ILE A 87 5.65 23.57 12.66
C ILE A 87 4.44 24.31 13.21
N ASN A 88 3.48 24.57 12.32
CA ASN A 88 2.27 25.34 12.59
C ASN A 88 1.00 24.54 12.29
N PHE A 89 1.09 23.25 12.60
CA PHE A 89 0.02 22.27 12.58
C PHE A 89 0.22 21.34 13.78
N THR A 90 -0.84 20.64 14.21
CA THR A 90 -0.75 19.70 15.34
C THR A 90 -0.40 18.29 14.87
N ASP A 91 -0.01 17.43 15.82
CA ASP A 91 0.22 16.01 15.54
C ASP A 91 -1.08 15.31 15.12
N GLU A 92 -2.22 15.71 15.69
CA GLU A 92 -3.55 15.26 15.25
C GLU A 92 -3.79 15.62 13.77
N GLU A 93 -3.52 16.86 13.35
CA GLU A 93 -3.71 17.28 11.95
C GLU A 93 -2.79 16.51 10.99
N LEU A 94 -1.55 16.23 11.40
CA LEU A 94 -0.60 15.44 10.63
C LEU A 94 -1.07 13.99 10.47
N ILE A 95 -1.47 13.36 11.58
CA ILE A 95 -1.97 11.98 11.58
C ILE A 95 -3.27 11.90 10.79
N PHE A 96 -4.19 12.85 10.94
CA PHE A 96 -5.44 12.90 10.18
C PHE A 96 -5.18 12.89 8.68
N ALA A 97 -4.29 13.77 8.20
CA ALA A 97 -3.99 13.83 6.78
C ALA A 97 -3.27 12.56 6.29
N ALA A 98 -2.29 12.05 7.04
CA ALA A 98 -1.59 10.79 6.72
C ALA A 98 -2.54 9.59 6.64
N LEU A 99 -3.46 9.49 7.59
CA LEU A 99 -4.39 8.37 7.73
C LEU A 99 -5.42 8.32 6.59
N HIS A 100 -5.76 9.47 6.00
CA HIS A 100 -6.82 9.58 4.99
C HIS A 100 -6.35 9.96 3.58
N HIS A 101 -5.05 10.21 3.35
CA HIS A 101 -4.52 10.66 2.05
C HIS A 101 -4.99 9.77 0.87
N ASP A 102 -4.98 8.46 1.10
CA ASP A 102 -5.35 7.44 0.11
C ASP A 102 -6.74 6.82 0.34
N LEU A 103 -7.59 7.41 1.22
CA LEU A 103 -8.91 6.87 1.56
C LEU A 103 -9.77 6.57 0.33
N GLY A 104 -9.64 7.36 -0.75
CA GLY A 104 -10.37 7.11 -1.99
C GLY A 104 -10.02 5.79 -2.70
N LYS A 105 -8.94 5.09 -2.30
CA LYS A 105 -8.61 3.75 -2.76
C LYS A 105 -9.45 2.65 -2.07
N VAL A 106 -10.26 3.00 -1.07
CA VAL A 106 -11.25 2.09 -0.50
C VAL A 106 -12.45 1.88 -1.46
N GLY A 107 -12.64 2.75 -2.44
CA GLY A 107 -13.79 2.68 -3.37
C GLY A 107 -14.95 3.56 -2.93
N ASP A 108 -16.15 3.31 -3.44
CA ASP A 108 -17.35 4.05 -3.06
C ASP A 108 -18.12 3.34 -1.94
N LEU A 109 -19.36 3.74 -1.64
CA LEU A 109 -20.14 3.11 -0.58
C LEU A 109 -20.43 1.62 -0.87
N GLU A 110 -20.53 1.21 -2.13
CA GLU A 110 -20.98 -0.14 -2.52
C GLU A 110 -19.86 -1.00 -3.11
N HIS A 111 -18.88 -0.40 -3.76
CA HIS A 111 -17.92 -1.06 -4.63
C HIS A 111 -16.48 -0.72 -4.29
N ASP A 112 -15.62 -1.73 -4.35
CA ASP A 112 -14.17 -1.60 -4.16
C ASP A 112 -13.53 -0.77 -5.28
N TYR A 113 -12.46 -0.03 -4.97
CA TYR A 113 -11.71 0.73 -5.98
C TYR A 113 -10.93 -0.16 -6.94
N TYR A 114 -10.30 -1.19 -6.40
CA TYR A 114 -9.51 -2.17 -7.13
C TYR A 114 -10.22 -3.51 -7.16
N ILE A 115 -10.18 -4.17 -8.32
CA ILE A 115 -10.60 -5.56 -8.49
C ILE A 115 -9.44 -6.36 -9.10
N PRO A 116 -9.37 -7.68 -8.89
CA PRO A 116 -8.33 -8.51 -9.50
C PRO A 116 -8.27 -8.31 -11.01
N GLN A 117 -7.05 -8.18 -11.54
CA GLN A 117 -6.83 -8.21 -12.98
C GLN A 117 -7.19 -9.60 -13.49
N ASP A 118 -8.09 -9.69 -14.47
CA ASP A 118 -8.55 -10.95 -15.06
C ASP A 118 -7.65 -11.42 -16.21
N SER A 119 -6.97 -10.50 -16.90
CA SER A 119 -6.09 -10.82 -18.01
C SER A 119 -4.72 -11.35 -17.58
N ASP A 120 -4.44 -12.62 -17.89
CA ASP A 120 -3.11 -13.24 -17.74
C ASP A 120 -2.00 -12.46 -18.41
N TRP A 121 -2.28 -11.91 -19.60
CA TRP A 121 -1.29 -11.15 -20.34
C TRP A 121 -0.90 -9.88 -19.60
N HIS A 122 -1.87 -9.14 -19.05
CA HIS A 122 -1.59 -7.93 -18.27
C HIS A 122 -0.85 -8.25 -16.97
N ARG A 123 -1.21 -9.35 -16.29
CA ARG A 123 -0.49 -9.80 -15.09
C ARG A 123 0.98 -10.09 -15.42
N LYS A 124 1.25 -10.95 -16.42
CA LYS A 124 2.61 -11.44 -16.72
C LYS A 124 3.52 -10.42 -17.42
N ASN A 125 2.96 -9.54 -18.25
CA ASN A 125 3.77 -8.66 -19.10
C ASN A 125 3.83 -7.22 -18.57
N GLN A 126 2.90 -6.81 -17.72
CA GLN A 126 2.83 -5.45 -17.19
C GLN A 126 2.89 -5.39 -15.66
N GLY A 127 2.89 -6.53 -14.98
CA GLY A 127 2.77 -6.60 -13.54
C GLY A 127 1.44 -6.07 -13.02
N SER A 128 0.38 -5.97 -13.84
CA SER A 128 -0.92 -5.44 -13.43
C SER A 128 -1.68 -6.52 -12.68
N LEU A 129 -1.67 -6.43 -11.35
CA LEU A 129 -2.31 -7.40 -10.45
C LEU A 129 -3.76 -7.04 -10.15
N PHE A 130 -4.02 -5.73 -10.06
CA PHE A 130 -5.36 -5.18 -9.87
C PHE A 130 -5.65 -4.11 -10.92
N LYS A 131 -6.92 -3.93 -11.22
CA LYS A 131 -7.42 -2.88 -12.12
C LYS A 131 -8.50 -2.07 -11.43
N HIS A 132 -8.72 -0.84 -11.90
CA HIS A 132 -9.83 -0.03 -11.41
C HIS A 132 -11.16 -0.72 -11.69
N ASN A 133 -12.05 -0.66 -10.71
CA ASN A 133 -13.39 -1.19 -10.82
C ASN A 133 -14.24 -0.30 -11.76
N PRO A 134 -14.79 -0.81 -12.86
CA PRO A 134 -15.59 0.01 -13.78
C PRO A 134 -16.98 0.38 -13.23
N LYS A 135 -17.37 -0.14 -12.05
CA LYS A 135 -18.66 0.14 -11.41
C LYS A 135 -18.67 1.43 -10.59
N ILE A 136 -17.49 1.95 -10.23
CA ILE A 136 -17.38 3.18 -9.45
C ILE A 136 -17.39 4.40 -10.36
N GLU A 137 -17.96 5.51 -9.89
CA GLU A 137 -17.86 6.80 -10.58
C GLU A 137 -16.40 7.31 -10.56
N TYR A 138 -16.00 7.94 -11.65
CA TYR A 138 -14.66 8.50 -11.74
C TYR A 138 -14.54 9.70 -10.80
N MET A 139 -13.62 9.55 -9.85
CA MET A 139 -13.11 10.60 -8.97
C MET A 139 -11.61 10.33 -8.80
N THR A 140 -10.82 11.39 -8.65
CA THR A 140 -9.45 11.22 -8.15
C THR A 140 -9.52 10.56 -6.76
N VAL A 141 -8.44 9.88 -6.34
CA VAL A 141 -8.37 9.28 -5.00
C VAL A 141 -8.65 10.34 -3.93
N THR A 142 -8.08 11.52 -4.10
CA THR A 142 -8.25 12.65 -3.19
C THR A 142 -9.68 13.20 -3.14
N ASP A 143 -10.32 13.41 -4.30
CA ASP A 143 -11.71 13.91 -4.33
C ASP A 143 -12.66 12.90 -3.68
N ARG A 144 -12.43 11.60 -3.91
CA ARG A 144 -13.22 10.54 -3.27
C ARG A 144 -12.98 10.48 -1.77
N ALA A 145 -11.73 10.62 -1.31
CA ALA A 145 -11.41 10.69 0.12
C ALA A 145 -12.19 11.83 0.81
N LEU A 146 -12.17 13.02 0.22
CA LEU A 146 -12.88 14.19 0.75
C LEU A 146 -14.40 13.97 0.77
N TRP A 147 -14.95 13.37 -0.29
CA TRP A 147 -16.38 13.05 -0.37
C TRP A 147 -16.81 12.03 0.68
N LEU A 148 -16.00 10.98 0.91
CA LEU A 148 -16.26 9.97 1.93
C LEU A 148 -16.20 10.57 3.34
N LEU A 149 -15.17 11.34 3.67
CA LEU A 149 -15.07 12.03 4.95
C LEU A 149 -16.31 12.90 5.22
N GLN A 150 -16.74 13.64 4.20
CA GLN A 150 -17.97 14.44 4.28
C GLN A 150 -19.22 13.57 4.49
N HIS A 151 -19.36 12.45 3.76
CA HIS A 151 -20.49 11.53 3.87
C HIS A 151 -20.67 11.01 5.31
N PHE A 152 -19.56 10.69 5.99
CA PHE A 152 -19.58 10.21 7.38
C PHE A 152 -19.62 11.33 8.42
N GLY A 153 -19.67 12.60 8.02
CA GLY A 153 -19.73 13.74 8.94
C GLY A 153 -18.40 14.03 9.64
N VAL A 154 -17.28 13.62 9.06
CA VAL A 154 -15.94 13.90 9.58
C VAL A 154 -15.54 15.31 9.16
N THR A 155 -15.45 16.22 10.14
CA THR A 155 -14.99 17.59 9.91
C THR A 155 -13.47 17.62 9.77
N MET A 156 -12.94 18.59 9.02
CA MET A 156 -11.51 18.80 8.88
C MET A 156 -11.11 20.28 8.98
N THR A 157 -9.90 20.54 9.47
CA THR A 157 -9.27 21.86 9.47
C THR A 157 -8.71 22.18 8.07
N GLN A 158 -8.28 23.43 7.88
CA GLN A 158 -7.62 23.82 6.62
C GLN A 158 -6.26 23.14 6.46
N ASN A 159 -5.52 22.91 7.55
CA ASN A 159 -4.24 22.19 7.50
C ASN A 159 -4.46 20.74 7.10
N GLU A 160 -5.45 20.07 7.68
CA GLU A 160 -5.84 18.70 7.33
C GLU A 160 -6.22 18.59 5.86
N PHE A 161 -7.07 19.49 5.37
CA PHE A 161 -7.45 19.54 3.96
C PHE A 161 -6.24 19.72 3.04
N ILE A 162 -5.37 20.69 3.33
CA ILE A 162 -4.19 20.99 2.49
C ILE A 162 -3.17 19.86 2.55
N GLY A 163 -2.92 19.28 3.73
CA GLY A 163 -2.04 18.14 3.91
C GLY A 163 -2.51 16.94 3.09
N LEU A 164 -3.78 16.57 3.25
CA LEU A 164 -4.42 15.47 2.50
C LEU A 164 -4.38 15.75 0.99
N ARG A 165 -4.83 16.94 0.56
CA ARG A 165 -4.97 17.30 -0.86
C ARG A 165 -3.66 17.21 -1.64
N LEU A 166 -2.57 17.57 -0.99
CA LEU A 166 -1.27 17.77 -1.60
C LEU A 166 -0.26 16.65 -1.31
N THR A 167 -0.71 15.51 -0.79
CA THR A 167 0.19 14.39 -0.46
C THR A 167 0.94 13.87 -1.71
N ASP A 168 0.31 13.84 -2.87
CA ASP A 168 0.97 13.50 -4.16
C ASP A 168 1.91 14.59 -4.69
N GLY A 169 2.06 15.73 -4.00
CA GLY A 169 2.89 16.84 -4.45
C GLY A 169 2.52 17.31 -5.85
N MET A 170 3.51 17.61 -6.69
CA MET A 170 3.30 18.08 -8.07
C MET A 170 3.11 16.95 -9.11
N TYR A 171 3.05 15.68 -8.69
CA TYR A 171 2.71 14.56 -9.58
C TYR A 171 1.22 14.61 -9.99
N GLU A 172 0.37 15.19 -9.13
CA GLU A 172 -1.00 15.56 -9.46
C GLU A 172 -1.03 16.97 -10.08
N ASP A 173 -1.55 17.09 -11.30
CA ASP A 173 -1.56 18.35 -12.05
C ASP A 173 -2.33 19.45 -11.31
N ALA A 174 -3.43 19.10 -10.66
CA ALA A 174 -4.24 20.03 -9.88
C ALA A 174 -3.48 20.65 -8.69
N ASN A 175 -2.44 19.97 -8.18
CA ASN A 175 -1.65 20.44 -7.05
C ASN A 175 -0.61 21.49 -7.44
N LYS A 176 -0.23 21.57 -8.73
CA LYS A 176 0.84 22.46 -9.19
C LYS A 176 0.63 23.91 -8.77
N ALA A 177 -0.60 24.41 -8.89
CA ALA A 177 -0.94 25.80 -8.53
C ALA A 177 -0.64 26.16 -7.06
N TYR A 178 -0.64 25.18 -6.16
CA TYR A 178 -0.31 25.38 -4.74
C TYR A 178 1.19 25.55 -4.51
N TYR A 179 2.04 24.89 -5.31
CA TYR A 179 3.49 24.86 -5.12
C TYR A 179 4.27 25.88 -5.96
N ILE A 180 3.78 26.22 -7.15
CA ILE A 180 4.54 27.04 -8.12
C ILE A 180 4.24 28.55 -8.03
N SER A 181 3.40 28.98 -7.09
CA SER A 181 3.01 30.38 -7.00
C SER A 181 4.15 31.27 -6.48
N TYR A 182 4.57 32.23 -7.31
CA TYR A 182 5.53 33.28 -6.95
C TYR A 182 4.88 34.48 -6.23
N VAL A 183 3.55 34.46 -6.05
CA VAL A 183 2.80 35.50 -5.34
C VAL A 183 2.75 35.12 -3.85
N PRO A 184 3.32 35.94 -2.93
CA PRO A 184 3.41 35.60 -1.50
C PRO A 184 2.08 35.23 -0.85
N GLU A 185 0.99 35.87 -1.25
CA GLU A 185 -0.36 35.66 -0.69
C GLU A 185 -0.95 34.28 -1.04
N ARG A 186 -0.40 33.62 -2.07
CA ARG A 186 -0.83 32.31 -2.57
C ARG A 186 0.11 31.19 -2.13
N GLN A 187 1.14 31.50 -1.34
CA GLN A 187 2.04 30.47 -0.82
C GLN A 187 1.37 29.65 0.27
N LEU A 188 1.74 28.38 0.35
CA LEU A 188 1.33 27.50 1.44
C LEU A 188 1.81 28.10 2.76
N ARG A 189 0.87 28.29 3.68
CA ARG A 189 1.14 28.87 5.01
C ARG A 189 1.68 27.85 5.99
N SER A 190 1.45 26.57 5.73
CA SER A 190 1.82 25.45 6.60
C SER A 190 2.78 24.52 5.87
N ASN A 191 3.71 23.93 6.63
CA ASN A 191 4.67 22.96 6.11
C ASN A 191 4.12 21.53 6.02
N ILE A 192 2.89 21.29 6.50
CA ILE A 192 2.27 19.96 6.57
C ILE A 192 2.27 19.23 5.22
N ALA A 193 1.95 19.93 4.12
CA ALA A 193 1.90 19.35 2.79
C ALA A 193 3.28 18.87 2.29
N TYR A 194 4.35 19.60 2.61
CA TYR A 194 5.70 19.18 2.22
C TYR A 194 6.15 17.96 3.02
N ILE A 195 5.83 17.92 4.32
CA ILE A 195 6.19 16.81 5.21
C ILE A 195 5.45 15.53 4.79
N LEU A 196 4.15 15.62 4.52
CA LEU A 196 3.35 14.48 4.05
C LEU A 196 3.80 13.99 2.68
N HIS A 197 4.04 14.91 1.73
CA HIS A 197 4.55 14.51 0.41
C HIS A 197 5.90 13.81 0.50
N GLN A 198 6.81 14.28 1.38
CA GLN A 198 8.08 13.60 1.62
C GLN A 198 7.88 12.22 2.25
N ALA A 199 6.94 12.07 3.17
CA ALA A 199 6.63 10.78 3.80
C ALA A 199 6.08 9.77 2.79
N ASP A 200 5.16 10.20 1.92
CA ASP A 200 4.58 9.37 0.86
C ASP A 200 5.58 8.97 -0.21
N MET A 201 6.40 9.92 -0.67
CA MET A 201 7.50 9.61 -1.55
C MET A 201 8.49 8.64 -0.92
N LEU A 202 8.84 8.83 0.37
CA LEU A 202 9.74 7.93 1.10
C LEU A 202 9.16 6.52 1.18
N ALA A 203 7.89 6.37 1.59
CA ALA A 203 7.22 5.09 1.68
C ALA A 203 7.22 4.38 0.34
N THR A 204 6.71 5.04 -0.71
CA THR A 204 6.61 4.46 -2.05
C THR A 204 7.96 3.95 -2.56
N HIS A 205 9.05 4.69 -2.32
CA HIS A 205 10.39 4.26 -2.73
C HIS A 205 10.95 3.10 -1.90
N VAL A 206 10.76 3.13 -0.57
CA VAL A 206 11.21 2.05 0.31
C VAL A 206 10.47 0.75 0.00
N GLU A 207 9.17 0.83 -0.27
CA GLU A 207 8.30 -0.29 -0.61
C GLU A 207 8.65 -0.88 -1.99
N TYR A 208 8.96 -0.02 -2.97
CA TYR A 208 9.51 -0.46 -4.25
C TYR A 208 10.86 -1.17 -4.09
N ASP A 209 11.77 -0.62 -3.29
CA ASP A 209 13.07 -1.24 -3.05
C ASP A 209 12.93 -2.58 -2.32
N GLU A 210 11.94 -2.73 -1.43
CA GLU A 210 11.58 -4.00 -0.80
C GLU A 210 11.12 -5.02 -1.84
N TRP A 211 10.17 -4.65 -2.70
CA TRP A 211 9.70 -5.50 -3.80
C TRP A 211 10.88 -5.95 -4.68
N LYS A 212 11.72 -5.01 -5.12
CA LYS A 212 12.85 -5.29 -6.00
C LYS A 212 13.88 -6.23 -5.36
N ARG A 213 14.14 -6.10 -4.06
CA ARG A 213 15.00 -7.05 -3.33
C ARG A 213 14.37 -8.43 -3.28
N GLY A 214 13.06 -8.52 -3.04
CA GLY A 214 12.32 -9.79 -3.05
C GLY A 214 12.44 -10.54 -4.38
N GLU A 215 12.29 -9.84 -5.50
CA GLU A 215 12.46 -10.44 -6.84
C GLU A 215 13.88 -10.98 -7.05
N LEU A 216 14.92 -10.23 -6.65
CA LEU A 216 16.31 -10.68 -6.76
C LEU A 216 16.58 -11.93 -5.90
N GLU A 217 15.98 -12.01 -4.71
CA GLU A 217 16.09 -13.19 -3.85
C GLU A 217 15.37 -14.41 -4.44
N GLU A 218 14.21 -14.22 -5.07
CA GLU A 218 13.49 -15.28 -5.78
C GLU A 218 14.29 -15.79 -7.00
N GLU A 219 14.84 -14.88 -7.82
CA GLU A 219 15.73 -15.21 -8.94
C GLU A 219 16.94 -16.04 -8.48
N GLN A 220 17.60 -15.64 -7.40
CA GLN A 220 18.73 -16.36 -6.83
C GLN A 220 18.34 -17.78 -6.35
N LYS A 221 17.18 -17.93 -5.70
CA LYS A 221 16.66 -19.24 -5.26
C LYS A 221 16.34 -20.16 -6.44
N VAL A 222 15.75 -19.61 -7.50
CA VAL A 222 15.46 -20.35 -8.74
C VAL A 222 16.76 -20.78 -9.39
N GLN A 223 17.72 -19.87 -9.55
CA GLN A 223 19.02 -20.16 -10.14
C GLN A 223 19.76 -21.26 -9.37
N HIS A 224 19.81 -21.16 -8.04
CA HIS A 224 20.42 -22.18 -7.20
C HIS A 224 19.71 -23.54 -7.28
N SER A 225 18.37 -23.57 -7.39
CA SER A 225 17.60 -24.80 -7.62
C SER A 225 17.93 -25.42 -8.98
N VAL A 226 18.03 -24.60 -10.03
CA VAL A 226 18.40 -25.03 -11.39
C VAL A 226 19.81 -25.61 -11.40
N ASP A 227 20.76 -24.98 -10.71
CA ASP A 227 22.14 -25.44 -10.66
C ASP A 227 22.27 -26.78 -9.93
N LYS A 228 21.53 -26.99 -8.84
CA LYS A 228 21.42 -28.31 -8.18
C LYS A 228 20.84 -29.39 -9.09
N ILE A 229 19.81 -29.06 -9.88
CA ILE A 229 19.22 -30.01 -10.84
C ILE A 229 20.23 -30.37 -11.93
N LYS A 230 20.97 -29.39 -12.45
CA LYS A 230 22.04 -29.63 -13.43
C LYS A 230 23.13 -30.52 -12.85
N GLU A 231 23.60 -30.24 -11.64
CA GLU A 231 24.61 -31.05 -10.96
C GLU A 231 24.15 -32.51 -10.80
N ALA A 232 22.93 -32.73 -10.30
CA ALA A 232 22.34 -34.06 -10.16
C ALA A 232 22.15 -34.78 -11.51
N ALA A 233 21.82 -34.06 -12.58
CA ALA A 233 21.68 -34.63 -13.92
C ALA A 233 23.03 -34.97 -14.58
N THR A 234 24.10 -34.27 -14.21
CA THR A 234 25.46 -34.52 -14.73
C THR A 234 26.29 -35.48 -13.89
N ASN A 235 25.83 -35.83 -12.69
CA ASN A 235 26.48 -36.80 -11.83
C ASN A 235 25.87 -38.19 -12.08
N ASP A 236 26.63 -39.06 -12.74
CA ASP A 236 26.17 -40.38 -13.20
C ASP A 236 25.61 -41.24 -12.04
N GLU A 237 26.23 -41.21 -10.85
CA GLU A 237 25.73 -41.97 -9.68
C GLU A 237 24.38 -41.46 -9.16
N ILE A 238 24.18 -40.13 -9.16
CA ILE A 238 22.91 -39.52 -8.69
C ILE A 238 21.81 -39.72 -9.73
N SER A 239 22.15 -39.61 -11.01
CA SER A 239 21.25 -39.83 -12.14
C SER A 239 20.72 -41.27 -12.19
N GLU A 240 21.60 -42.26 -11.99
CA GLU A 240 21.22 -43.67 -11.92
C GLU A 240 20.30 -43.96 -10.73
N GLN A 241 20.61 -43.44 -9.53
CA GLN A 241 19.76 -43.60 -8.35
C GLN A 241 18.38 -42.96 -8.50
N LEU A 242 18.28 -41.79 -9.15
CA LEU A 242 17.01 -41.14 -9.44
C LEU A 242 16.20 -41.94 -10.48
N SER A 243 16.86 -42.51 -11.47
CA SER A 243 16.23 -43.37 -12.48
C SER A 243 15.67 -44.66 -11.88
N GLU A 244 16.41 -45.32 -10.99
CA GLU A 244 15.92 -46.50 -10.25
C GLU A 244 14.71 -46.17 -9.38
N LYS A 245 14.77 -45.11 -8.55
CA LYS A 245 13.62 -44.68 -7.73
C LYS A 245 12.39 -44.32 -8.55
N SER A 246 12.59 -43.74 -9.73
CA SER A 246 11.49 -43.40 -10.64
C SER A 246 10.82 -44.65 -11.22
N LYS A 247 11.60 -45.71 -11.51
CA LYS A 247 11.08 -47.00 -11.97
C LYS A 247 10.32 -47.72 -10.86
N ASP A 248 10.88 -47.77 -9.65
CA ASP A 248 10.23 -48.39 -8.48
C ASP A 248 8.87 -47.73 -8.19
N LEU A 249 8.81 -46.39 -8.22
CA LEU A 249 7.56 -45.66 -8.00
C LEU A 249 6.54 -45.90 -9.12
N PHE A 250 6.99 -46.06 -10.37
CA PHE A 250 6.12 -46.36 -11.49
C PHE A 250 5.56 -47.79 -11.40
N GLU A 251 6.38 -48.77 -11.02
CA GLU A 251 5.93 -50.14 -10.76
C GLU A 251 4.98 -50.22 -9.55
N GLU A 252 5.21 -49.44 -8.49
CA GLU A 252 4.30 -49.38 -7.34
C GLU A 252 2.93 -48.80 -7.69
N LEU A 253 2.89 -47.78 -8.55
CA LEU A 253 1.65 -47.08 -8.92
C LEU A 253 0.89 -47.72 -10.08
N PHE A 254 1.60 -48.36 -11.01
CA PHE A 254 1.04 -48.84 -12.28
C PHE A 254 1.41 -50.29 -12.63
N GLY A 255 2.23 -50.95 -11.82
CA GLY A 255 2.54 -52.36 -11.99
C GLY A 255 1.31 -53.21 -11.69
N GLU A 256 0.92 -54.06 -12.64
CA GLU A 256 -0.17 -55.01 -12.41
C GLU A 256 0.24 -56.02 -11.32
N THR A 257 -0.53 -56.04 -10.23
CA THR A 257 -0.45 -57.13 -9.25
C THR A 257 -1.08 -58.37 -9.89
N SER A 258 -0.24 -59.24 -10.44
CA SER A 258 -0.62 -60.59 -10.87
C SER A 258 -0.85 -61.53 -9.68
#